data_AF-A0ABD0RWR2-F1
#
_entry.id   AF-A0ABD0RWR2-F1
#
_cell.length_a   1.000
_cell.length_b   1.000
_cell.length_c   1.000
_cell.angle_alpha   90.00
_cell.angle_beta   90.00
_cell.angle_gamma   90.00
#
_symmetry.space_group_name_H-M   'P 1'
#
loop_
_entity.id
_entity.type
_entity.pdbx_description
1 polymer ?
#
loop_
_entity_poly.entity_id
_entity_poly.type
_entity_poly.pdbx_seq_one_letter_code
_entity_poly.pdbx_strand_id
1 'polypeptide(L)'
;DEPTTGMDPKARRALWNCILSIIKEGRSVVLTSHSMEECEALCTRMAIMVNGRFRCLGSVQHLKNKFGDGYTIILRVAGADPQLEPVMEFIERELPGSTLKEKHRNMLQYQLPSSLTLLSKNKEQLHIEDYSVSQTTLDQ
;
A
#
# COMPACT_ATOMS: atom_id res chain seq x y z
N ASP A 1 13.64 -20.29 4.58
CA ASP A 1 14.27 -19.18 3.86
C ASP A 1 13.69 -19.18 2.46
N GLU A 2 13.08 -18.07 2.05
CA GLU A 2 12.40 -17.90 0.76
C GLU A 2 11.33 -18.97 0.43
N PRO A 3 10.30 -19.14 1.29
CA PRO A 3 9.43 -20.32 1.29
C PRO A 3 8.50 -20.43 0.07
N THR A 4 8.24 -19.35 -0.65
CA THR A 4 7.30 -19.32 -1.79
C THR A 4 7.94 -19.03 -3.14
N THR A 5 9.27 -18.92 -3.18
CA THR A 5 10.01 -18.69 -4.43
C THR A 5 9.79 -19.85 -5.41
N GLY A 6 9.34 -19.53 -6.62
CA GLY A 6 9.07 -20.52 -7.67
C GLY A 6 7.76 -21.31 -7.50
N MET A 7 6.94 -20.99 -6.50
CA MET A 7 5.63 -21.60 -6.33
C MET A 7 4.57 -20.93 -7.22
N ASP A 8 3.63 -21.72 -7.73
CA ASP A 8 2.43 -21.17 -8.34
C ASP A 8 1.52 -20.50 -7.29
N PRO A 9 0.60 -19.61 -7.70
CA PRO A 9 -0.26 -18.88 -6.76
C PRO A 9 -1.10 -19.77 -5.82
N LYS A 10 -1.48 -20.97 -6.23
CA LYS A 10 -2.27 -21.89 -5.40
C LYS A 10 -1.39 -22.56 -4.34
N ALA A 11 -0.21 -23.06 -4.73
CA ALA A 11 0.75 -23.64 -3.79
C ALA A 11 1.20 -22.62 -2.73
N ARG A 12 1.50 -21.38 -3.16
CA ARG A 12 1.83 -20.27 -2.26
C ARG A 12 0.76 -20.05 -1.19
N ARG A 13 -0.52 -19.95 -1.58
CA ARG A 13 -1.63 -19.79 -0.63
C ARG A 13 -1.79 -20.97 0.32
N ALA A 14 -1.57 -22.19 -0.17
CA ALA A 14 -1.62 -23.38 0.69
C ALA A 14 -0.54 -23.32 1.78
N LEU A 15 0.69 -22.95 1.40
CA LEU A 15 1.79 -22.80 2.36
C LEU A 15 1.52 -21.71 3.40
N TRP A 16 1.01 -20.55 2.96
CA TRP A 16 0.62 -19.47 3.86
C TRP A 16 -0.41 -19.93 4.89
N ASN A 17 -1.44 -20.67 4.45
CA ASN A 17 -2.44 -21.21 5.36
C ASN A 17 -1.84 -22.19 6.38
N CYS A 18 -0.89 -23.03 5.97
CA CYS A 18 -0.18 -23.92 6.89
C CYS A 18 0.62 -23.14 7.94
N ILE A 19 1.37 -22.12 7.53
CA ILE A 19 2.13 -21.25 8.45
C ILE A 19 1.19 -20.57 9.45
N LEU A 20 0.08 -20.01 8.96
CA LEU A 20 -0.92 -19.36 9.81
C LEU A 20 -1.56 -20.35 10.80
N SER A 21 -1.77 -21.62 10.42
CA SER A 21 -2.26 -22.66 11.34
C SER A 21 -1.26 -22.95 12.46
N ILE A 22 0.02 -23.10 12.13
CA ILE A 22 1.11 -23.31 13.10
C ILE A 22 1.19 -22.14 14.09
N ILE A 23 1.04 -20.90 13.61
CA ILE A 23 1.02 -19.71 14.46
C ILE A 23 -0.19 -19.73 15.41
N LYS A 24 -1.37 -20.12 14.91
CA LYS A 24 -2.59 -20.24 15.73
C LYS A 24 -2.48 -21.28 16.83
N GLU A 25 -1.65 -22.30 16.65
CA GLU A 25 -1.32 -23.29 17.68
C GLU A 25 -0.35 -22.76 18.76
N GLY A 26 0.02 -21.47 18.71
CA GLY A 26 0.90 -20.83 19.70
C GLY A 26 2.39 -21.00 19.42
N ARG A 27 2.77 -21.47 18.23
CA ARG A 27 4.18 -21.62 17.83
C ARG A 27 4.71 -20.33 17.23
N SER A 28 6.00 -20.06 17.46
CA SER A 28 6.72 -18.96 16.82
C SER A 28 7.34 -19.43 15.51
N VAL A 29 7.18 -18.64 14.45
CA VAL A 29 7.77 -18.91 13.12
C VAL A 29 8.66 -17.75 12.74
N VAL A 30 9.88 -18.05 12.31
CA VAL A 30 10.79 -17.08 11.69
C VAL A 30 10.86 -17.42 10.20
N LEU A 31 10.54 -16.44 9.37
CA LEU A 31 10.66 -16.53 7.92
C LEU A 31 11.52 -15.38 7.40
N THR A 32 12.20 -15.66 6.32
CA THR A 32 12.99 -14.71 5.55
C THR A 32 12.45 -14.74 4.13
N SER A 33 12.15 -13.56 3.60
CA SER A 33 11.52 -13.39 2.30
C SER A 33 11.91 -12.04 1.73
N HIS A 34 12.18 -12.00 0.43
CA HIS A 34 12.29 -10.77 -0.37
C HIS A 34 10.94 -10.24 -0.82
N SER A 35 9.86 -11.02 -0.67
CA SER A 35 8.51 -10.62 -1.06
C SER A 35 7.83 -9.87 0.09
N MET A 36 7.66 -8.55 -0.06
CA MET A 36 6.94 -7.76 0.94
C MET A 36 5.49 -8.23 1.09
N GLU A 37 4.82 -8.65 0.01
CA GLU A 37 3.46 -9.25 0.05
C GLU A 37 3.39 -10.43 1.03
N GLU A 38 4.41 -11.27 1.07
CA GLU A 38 4.48 -12.43 1.96
C GLU A 38 4.72 -12.01 3.41
N CYS A 39 5.66 -11.08 3.61
CA CYS A 39 5.97 -10.58 4.94
C CYS A 39 4.77 -9.86 5.56
N GLU A 40 4.03 -9.07 4.77
CA GLU A 40 2.83 -8.37 5.22
C GLU A 40 1.69 -9.33 5.53
N ALA A 41 1.55 -10.41 4.77
CA ALA A 41 0.48 -11.40 4.98
C ALA A 41 0.73 -12.29 6.20
N LEU A 42 1.98 -12.64 6.50
CA LEU A 42 2.32 -13.66 7.50
C LEU A 42 2.89 -13.08 8.80
N CYS A 43 3.56 -11.93 8.77
CA CYS A 43 4.34 -11.45 9.89
C CYS A 43 3.57 -10.45 10.77
N THR A 44 3.58 -10.68 12.08
CA THR A 44 3.15 -9.69 13.07
C THR A 44 4.23 -8.63 13.34
N ARG A 45 5.50 -8.99 13.12
CA ARG A 45 6.67 -8.14 13.25
C ARG A 45 7.64 -8.43 12.12
N MET A 46 8.26 -7.38 11.60
CA MET A 46 9.24 -7.44 10.52
C MET A 46 10.54 -6.79 10.94
N ALA A 47 11.64 -7.34 10.43
CA ALA A 47 12.96 -6.74 10.53
C ALA A 47 13.55 -6.60 9.13
N ILE A 48 14.11 -5.44 8.80
CA ILE A 48 14.80 -5.21 7.53
C ILE A 48 16.30 -5.27 7.79
N MET A 49 17.00 -6.13 7.07
CA MET A 49 18.44 -6.28 7.15
C MET A 49 19.11 -5.70 5.90
N VAL A 50 20.14 -4.88 6.08
CA VAL A 50 20.95 -4.31 4.98
C VAL A 50 22.41 -4.43 5.35
N ASN A 51 23.23 -5.00 4.46
CA ASN A 51 24.67 -5.23 4.67
C ASN A 51 24.98 -5.96 6.00
N GLY A 52 24.22 -7.02 6.30
CA GLY A 52 24.40 -7.85 7.48
C GLY A 52 23.98 -7.20 8.81
N ARG A 53 23.30 -6.05 8.79
CA ARG A 53 22.82 -5.36 10.00
C ARG A 53 21.32 -5.07 9.92
N PHE A 54 20.62 -5.29 11.04
CA PHE A 54 19.23 -4.87 11.17
C PHE A 54 19.14 -3.34 11.14
N ARG A 55 18.39 -2.82 10.17
CA ARG A 55 18.11 -1.39 10.02
C ARG A 55 16.87 -0.97 10.78
N CYS A 56 15.87 -1.82 10.82
CA CYS A 56 14.65 -1.59 11.58
C CYS A 56 14.00 -2.89 12.01
N LEU A 57 13.18 -2.80 13.06
CA LEU A 57 12.38 -3.88 13.62
C LEU A 57 11.10 -3.28 14.20
N GLY A 58 9.94 -3.81 13.83
CA GLY A 58 8.66 -3.29 14.30
C GLY A 58 7.47 -4.05 13.73
N SER A 59 6.26 -3.61 14.02
CA SER A 59 5.08 -4.08 13.29
C SER A 59 5.11 -3.56 11.85
N VAL A 60 4.44 -4.26 10.94
CA VAL A 60 4.30 -3.83 9.54
C VAL A 60 3.83 -2.38 9.46
N GLN A 61 2.77 -2.03 10.20
CA GLN A 61 2.22 -0.68 10.20
C GLN A 61 3.22 0.37 10.73
N HIS A 62 3.98 0.05 11.77
CA HIS A 62 5.00 0.96 12.29
C HIS A 62 6.07 1.24 11.24
N LEU A 63 6.53 0.19 10.54
CA LEU A 63 7.54 0.33 9.50
C LEU A 63 7.00 1.11 8.30
N LYS A 64 5.78 0.83 7.82
CA LYS A 64 5.14 1.60 6.73
C LYS A 64 4.98 3.07 7.08
N ASN A 65 4.58 3.38 8.31
CA ASN A 65 4.43 4.77 8.76
C ASN A 65 5.77 5.49 8.90
N LYS A 66 6.85 4.77 9.22
CA LYS A 66 8.18 5.35 9.47
C LYS A 66 9.04 5.46 8.22
N PHE A 67 8.90 4.51 7.29
CA PHE A 67 9.79 4.36 6.13
C PHE A 67 9.05 4.33 4.79
N GLY A 68 7.72 4.21 4.77
CA GLY A 68 6.94 4.27 3.53
C GLY A 68 6.73 5.71 3.06
N ASP A 69 6.47 5.88 1.77
CA ASP A 69 6.26 7.19 1.12
C ASP A 69 4.85 7.77 1.34
N GLY A 70 4.12 7.30 2.35
CA GLY A 70 2.76 7.73 2.66
C GLY A 70 1.69 6.94 1.91
N TYR A 71 0.81 7.64 1.19
CA TYR A 71 -0.36 7.05 0.53
C TYR A 71 -0.40 7.37 -0.96
N THR A 72 -0.88 6.43 -1.75
CA THR A 72 -1.23 6.63 -3.15
C THR A 72 -2.75 6.71 -3.28
N ILE A 73 -3.22 7.68 -4.06
CA ILE A 73 -4.63 7.83 -4.40
C ILE A 73 -4.77 7.76 -5.90
N ILE A 74 -5.70 6.92 -6.34
CA ILE A 74 -6.09 6.80 -7.74
C ILE A 74 -7.52 7.28 -7.84
N LEU A 75 -7.76 8.30 -8.64
CA LEU A 75 -9.07 8.91 -8.86
C LEU A 75 -9.50 8.63 -10.29
N ARG A 76 -10.75 8.20 -10.47
CA ARG A 76 -11.39 8.06 -11.78
C ARG A 76 -12.50 9.08 -11.92
N VAL A 77 -12.41 9.91 -12.95
CA VAL A 77 -13.38 10.98 -13.23
C VAL A 77 -14.36 10.49 -14.29
N ALA A 78 -15.66 10.64 -14.04
CA ALA A 78 -16.72 10.19 -14.93
C ALA A 78 -16.84 11.09 -16.18
N GLY A 79 -17.36 10.53 -17.28
CA GLY A 79 -17.80 11.30 -18.46
C GLY A 79 -17.07 10.93 -19.76
N ALA A 80 -17.70 11.23 -20.89
CA ALA A 80 -17.12 11.02 -22.23
C ALA A 80 -15.95 11.97 -22.53
N ASP A 81 -15.99 13.15 -21.91
CA ASP A 81 -14.93 14.16 -21.90
C ASP A 81 -14.69 14.62 -20.44
N PRO A 82 -13.92 13.84 -19.66
CA PRO A 82 -13.72 14.10 -18.24
C PRO A 82 -12.86 15.36 -18.03
N GLN A 83 -13.37 16.31 -17.25
CA GLN A 83 -12.62 17.49 -16.85
C GLN A 83 -11.82 17.18 -15.59
N LEU A 84 -10.50 17.07 -15.72
CA LEU A 84 -9.60 16.69 -14.63
C LEU A 84 -9.18 17.88 -13.78
N GLU A 85 -9.17 19.06 -14.38
CA GLU A 85 -8.64 20.31 -13.84
C GLU A 85 -9.35 20.73 -12.54
N PRO A 86 -10.70 20.69 -12.42
CA PRO A 86 -11.38 20.94 -11.14
C PRO A 86 -10.98 19.96 -10.03
N VAL A 87 -10.70 18.70 -10.39
CA VAL A 87 -10.28 17.66 -9.45
C VAL A 87 -8.84 17.89 -9.01
N MET A 88 -7.96 18.30 -9.92
CA MET A 88 -6.58 18.67 -9.61
C MET A 88 -6.53 19.88 -8.66
N GLU A 89 -7.27 20.95 -8.96
CA GLU A 89 -7.35 22.14 -8.10
C GLU A 89 -7.88 21.82 -6.70
N PHE A 90 -8.88 20.94 -6.61
CA PHE A 90 -9.38 20.47 -5.33
C PHE A 90 -8.31 19.73 -4.52
N ILE A 91 -7.54 18.86 -5.15
CA ILE A 91 -6.48 18.09 -4.47
C ILE A 91 -5.37 19.02 -3.99
N GLU A 92 -4.93 19.96 -4.82
CA GLU A 92 -3.91 20.93 -4.41
C GLU A 92 -4.37 21.78 -3.22
N ARG A 93 -5.66 22.12 -3.17
CA ARG A 93 -6.25 22.91 -2.07
C ARG A 93 -6.44 22.12 -0.78
N GLU A 94 -7.03 20.92 -0.86
CA GLU A 94 -7.42 20.14 0.33
C GLU A 94 -6.30 19.21 0.82
N LEU A 95 -5.35 18.86 -0.05
CA LEU A 95 -4.29 17.88 0.20
C LEU A 95 -2.92 18.52 -0.10
N PRO A 96 -2.51 19.51 0.71
CA PRO A 96 -1.23 20.18 0.52
C PRO A 96 -0.07 19.18 0.67
N GLY A 97 0.91 19.29 -0.22
CA GLY A 97 2.05 18.36 -0.29
C GLY A 97 1.76 17.08 -1.07
N SER A 98 0.56 16.91 -1.63
CA SER A 98 0.31 15.86 -2.62
C SER A 98 1.13 16.10 -3.90
N THR A 99 1.60 15.03 -4.53
CA THR A 99 2.39 15.07 -5.76
C THR A 99 1.69 14.23 -6.82
N LEU A 100 1.37 14.84 -7.97
CA LEU A 100 0.85 14.10 -9.12
C LEU A 100 1.94 13.15 -9.65
N LYS A 101 1.65 11.85 -9.66
CA LYS A 101 2.52 10.80 -10.20
C LYS A 101 2.15 10.43 -11.63
N GLU A 102 0.86 10.39 -11.93
CA GLU A 102 0.38 9.94 -13.23
C GLU A 102 -0.94 10.64 -13.62
N LYS A 103 -1.07 10.98 -14.91
CA LYS A 103 -2.29 11.57 -15.49
C LYS A 103 -2.62 10.81 -16.78
N HIS A 104 -3.79 10.18 -16.80
CA HIS A 104 -4.40 9.55 -17.97
C HIS A 104 -5.71 10.25 -18.32
N ARG A 105 -6.34 9.86 -19.44
CA ARG A 105 -7.57 10.50 -19.95
C ARG A 105 -8.65 10.70 -18.89
N ASN A 106 -8.90 9.73 -18.02
CA ASN A 106 -9.94 9.79 -16.97
C ASN A 106 -9.41 9.41 -15.59
N MET A 107 -8.09 9.35 -15.41
CA MET A 107 -7.48 8.84 -14.19
C MET A 107 -6.35 9.76 -13.72
N LEU A 108 -6.35 10.06 -12.43
CA LEU A 108 -5.30 10.81 -11.76
C LEU A 108 -4.71 9.98 -10.63
N GLN A 109 -3.39 9.91 -10.55
CA GLN A 109 -2.69 9.26 -9.46
C GLN A 109 -1.85 10.27 -8.68
N TYR A 110 -2.10 10.37 -7.37
CA TYR A 110 -1.38 11.25 -6.46
C TYR A 110 -0.66 10.46 -5.37
N GLN A 111 0.51 10.95 -4.98
CA GLN A 111 1.23 10.52 -3.78
C GLN A 111 1.01 11.55 -2.68
N LEU A 112 0.76 11.12 -1.45
CA LEU A 112 0.48 12.00 -0.32
C LEU A 112 1.37 11.67 0.87
N PRO A 113 1.90 12.70 1.54
CA PRO A 113 2.82 12.52 2.66
C PRO A 113 2.12 12.04 3.94
N SER A 114 0.81 12.25 4.10
CA SER A 114 0.10 11.89 5.34
C SER A 114 -1.40 11.61 5.14
N SER A 115 -2.04 11.17 6.23
CA SER A 115 -3.40 10.58 6.31
C SER A 115 -4.52 11.32 5.56
N LEU A 116 -5.53 10.55 5.16
CA LEU A 116 -6.54 10.84 4.14
C LEU A 116 -7.93 11.19 4.70
N THR A 117 -7.99 11.80 5.87
CA THR A 117 -9.25 12.13 6.54
C THR A 117 -10.17 13.10 5.75
N LEU A 118 -9.72 13.67 4.63
CA LEU A 118 -10.41 14.73 3.89
C LEU A 118 -11.19 14.30 2.63
N LEU A 119 -10.91 13.14 2.02
CA LEU A 119 -11.51 12.79 0.72
C LEU A 119 -12.94 12.26 0.79
N SER A 120 -13.31 11.56 1.86
CA SER A 120 -14.64 10.95 1.97
C SER A 120 -15.78 11.97 2.07
N LYS A 121 -15.48 13.23 2.43
CA LYS A 121 -16.50 14.28 2.63
C LYS A 121 -16.92 15.03 1.36
N ASN A 122 -16.17 14.91 0.26
CA ASN A 122 -16.34 15.77 -0.92
C ASN A 122 -16.60 15.02 -2.24
N LYS A 123 -17.02 13.74 -2.16
CA LYS A 123 -17.21 12.87 -3.33
C LYS A 123 -18.25 13.39 -4.33
N GLU A 124 -19.37 13.91 -3.84
CA GLU A 124 -20.51 14.32 -4.68
C GLU A 124 -20.24 15.61 -5.48
N GLN A 125 -19.36 16.49 -4.99
CA GLN A 125 -19.06 17.78 -5.64
C GLN A 125 -18.07 17.66 -6.81
N LEU A 126 -17.31 16.57 -6.89
CA LEU A 126 -16.19 16.43 -7.82
C LEU A 126 -16.45 15.44 -8.96
N HIS A 127 -17.68 14.90 -9.09
CA HIS A 127 -18.03 13.88 -10.08
C HIS A 127 -17.04 12.70 -10.13
N ILE A 128 -16.47 12.34 -8.98
CA ILE A 128 -15.55 11.20 -8.86
C ILE A 128 -16.38 9.93 -8.98
N GLU A 129 -16.16 9.18 -10.07
CA GLU A 129 -16.82 7.90 -10.32
C GLU A 129 -16.36 6.88 -9.28
N ASP A 130 -15.05 6.79 -9.12
CA ASP A 130 -14.41 5.86 -8.20
C ASP A 130 -13.09 6.43 -7.68
N TYR A 131 -12.70 6.03 -6.47
CA TYR A 131 -11.39 6.35 -5.93
C TYR A 131 -10.83 5.16 -5.16
N SER A 132 -9.54 4.93 -5.33
CA SER A 132 -8.78 3.96 -4.56
C SER A 132 -7.72 4.66 -3.74
N VAL A 133 -7.55 4.18 -2.51
CA VAL A 133 -6.55 4.63 -1.57
C VAL A 133 -5.72 3.42 -1.18
N SER A 134 -4.41 3.49 -1.37
CA SER A 134 -3.49 2.47 -0.90
C SER A 134 -2.34 3.11 -0.11
N GLN A 135 -1.89 2.44 0.95
CA GLN A 135 -0.65 2.82 1.61
C GLN A 135 0.52 2.30 0.77
N THR A 136 1.56 3.10 0.58
CA THR A 136 2.74 2.66 -0.16
C THR A 136 3.40 1.49 0.57
N THR A 137 3.85 0.50 -0.21
CA THR A 137 4.56 -0.66 0.35
C THR A 137 5.98 -0.27 0.75
N LEU A 138 6.67 -1.19 1.44
CA LEU A 138 8.08 -1.04 1.78
C LEU A 138 9.01 -1.56 0.66
N ASP A 139 8.46 -1.87 -0.53
CA ASP A 139 9.22 -2.29 -1.69
C ASP A 139 9.92 -1.07 -2.33
N GLN A 140 11.20 -0.87 -1.97
CA GLN A 140 12.13 -0.02 -2.72
C GLN A 140 13.48 -0.73 -2.87
#